data_AF-A0A537L335-F1
#
_entry.id   AF-A0A537L335-F1
#
_cell.length_a   1.000
_cell.length_b   1.000
_cell.length_c   1.000
_cell.angle_alpha   90.00
_cell.angle_beta   90.00
_cell.angle_gamma   90.00
#
_symmetry.space_group_name_H-M   'P 1'
#
loop_
_entity.id
_entity.type
_entity.pdbx_description
1 polymer ?
#
loop_
_entity_poly.entity_id
_entity_poly.type
_entity_poly.pdbx_seq_one_letter_code
_entity_poly.pdbx_strand_id
1 'polypeptide(L)'
;MTPTRRPPRRDPYQLFHIQSDFAAGLAPHQIAAKHGLPLPAVLRIIRRRKDERLLNPFNLRQGAMRSHGGTQLYWVGYIAAAGRLFLQGSVPTLVLTVDRRDIEHVTTLIDDLCTGHPTCEWCESSRDGLQAYVRDRELAQMLAEWGTPGADPLEGSVPVALIPPSLLPHFVRGYLEGGRGMPPFGRGHIPVSHSAVRHIALEGPAEFLTGLQSALSKHAGTSAGEIRARRNGLAVLTYRGRAAARIVQFAYRGAERSLPRTAPLRHPVESSRSRNGNGSGTR
;
A
#
# COMPACT_ATOMS: atom_id res chain seq x y z
N MET A 1 -7.82 -9.39 35.38
CA MET A 1 -7.49 -9.72 33.98
C MET A 1 -6.09 -9.22 33.69
N THR A 2 -5.12 -10.12 33.61
CA THR A 2 -3.73 -9.80 33.27
C THR A 2 -3.71 -9.32 31.82
N PRO A 3 -3.16 -8.14 31.49
CA PRO A 3 -3.06 -7.71 30.10
C PRO A 3 -2.14 -8.71 29.38
N THR A 4 -2.70 -9.47 28.45
CA THR A 4 -1.94 -10.32 27.54
C THR A 4 -1.01 -9.39 26.76
N ARG A 5 0.26 -9.37 27.18
CA ARG A 5 1.34 -8.56 26.60
C ARG A 5 1.31 -8.76 25.09
N ARG A 6 0.95 -7.72 24.35
CA ARG A 6 0.91 -7.78 22.88
C ARG A 6 2.30 -8.22 22.41
N PRO A 7 2.43 -9.31 21.61
CA PRO A 7 3.72 -9.62 21.02
C PRO A 7 4.12 -8.41 20.18
N PRO A 8 5.33 -7.84 20.38
CA PRO A 8 5.74 -6.65 19.67
C PRO A 8 5.75 -6.96 18.18
N ARG A 9 5.00 -6.15 17.42
CA ARG A 9 5.18 -6.10 15.97
C ARG A 9 6.62 -5.70 15.71
N ARG A 10 7.29 -6.46 14.86
CA ARG A 10 8.68 -6.21 14.52
C ARG A 10 8.73 -5.07 13.53
N ASP A 11 9.65 -4.14 13.76
CA ASP A 11 9.91 -3.03 12.86
C ASP A 11 10.41 -3.56 11.51
N PRO A 12 9.75 -3.22 10.38
CA PRO A 12 10.20 -3.59 9.04
C PRO A 12 11.64 -3.18 8.73
N TYR A 13 12.12 -2.04 9.23
CA TYR A 13 13.51 -1.62 9.04
C TYR A 13 14.47 -2.56 9.76
N GLN A 14 14.18 -2.91 11.02
CA GLN A 14 14.96 -3.91 11.75
C GLN A 14 14.99 -5.27 11.04
N LEU A 15 13.85 -5.74 10.53
CA LEU A 15 13.78 -6.99 9.75
C LEU A 15 14.67 -6.93 8.49
N PHE A 16 14.59 -5.84 7.74
CA PHE A 16 15.41 -5.60 6.55
C PHE A 16 16.91 -5.61 6.89
N HIS A 17 17.33 -4.95 7.97
CA HIS A 17 18.72 -4.90 8.38
C HIS A 17 19.24 -6.25 8.87
N ILE A 18 18.46 -7.03 9.62
CA ILE A 18 18.83 -8.39 10.05
C ILE A 18 19.09 -9.29 8.83
N GLN A 19 18.21 -9.23 7.82
CA GLN A 19 18.37 -10.02 6.59
C GLN A 19 19.55 -9.54 5.75
N SER A 20 19.78 -8.22 5.69
CA SER A 20 20.93 -7.63 5.00
C SER A 20 22.26 -8.01 5.64
N ASP A 21 22.35 -7.96 6.97
CA ASP A 21 23.53 -8.37 7.72
C ASP A 21 23.85 -9.85 7.50
N PHE A 22 22.83 -10.70 7.49
CA PHE A 22 22.99 -12.12 7.20
C PHE A 22 23.47 -12.36 5.76
N ALA A 23 22.91 -11.66 4.78
CA ALA A 23 23.34 -11.74 3.39
C ALA A 23 24.75 -11.18 3.16
N ALA A 24 25.22 -10.26 4.02
CA ALA A 24 26.58 -9.76 4.05
C ALA A 24 27.57 -10.73 4.74
N GLY A 25 27.12 -11.89 5.21
CA GLY A 25 27.97 -12.94 5.79
C GLY A 25 28.14 -12.88 7.31
N LEU A 26 27.43 -11.99 8.03
CA LEU A 26 27.50 -11.96 9.49
C LEU A 26 26.89 -13.23 10.10
N ALA A 27 27.57 -13.78 11.10
CA ALA A 27 27.06 -14.95 11.81
C ALA A 27 25.83 -14.59 12.67
N PRO A 28 24.85 -15.50 12.84
CA PRO A 28 23.61 -15.20 13.57
C PRO A 28 23.80 -14.67 15.00
N HIS A 29 24.86 -15.07 15.71
CA HIS A 29 25.17 -14.56 17.06
C HIS A 29 25.68 -13.11 17.04
N GLN A 30 26.43 -12.71 16.00
CA GLN A 30 26.87 -11.32 15.80
C GLN A 30 25.69 -10.42 15.49
N ILE A 31 24.76 -10.90 14.66
CA ILE A 31 23.50 -10.20 14.36
C ILE A 31 22.64 -10.05 15.63
N ALA A 32 22.51 -11.12 16.42
CA ALA A 32 21.80 -11.10 17.70
C ALA A 32 22.36 -10.03 18.65
N ALA A 33 23.69 -9.96 18.80
CA ALA A 33 24.35 -8.93 19.58
C ALA A 33 24.12 -7.52 19.02
N LYS A 34 24.29 -7.32 17.71
CA LYS A 34 24.11 -6.03 17.03
C LYS A 34 22.71 -5.44 17.20
N HIS A 35 21.68 -6.28 17.11
CA HIS A 35 20.28 -5.86 17.16
C HIS A 35 19.65 -5.98 18.56
N GLY A 36 20.40 -6.43 19.57
CA GLY A 36 19.89 -6.62 20.94
C GLY A 36 18.78 -7.67 21.02
N LEU A 37 18.82 -8.70 20.16
CA LEU A 37 17.78 -9.73 20.07
C LEU A 37 18.29 -11.09 20.53
N PRO A 38 17.45 -11.95 21.12
CA PRO A 38 17.81 -13.34 21.38
C PRO A 38 18.17 -14.08 20.08
N LEU A 39 19.22 -14.90 20.12
CA LEU A 39 19.64 -15.72 18.96
C LEU A 39 18.49 -16.52 18.32
N PRO A 40 17.58 -17.18 19.07
CA PRO A 40 16.43 -17.87 18.47
C PRO A 40 15.50 -16.95 17.67
N ALA A 41 15.38 -15.67 18.06
CA ALA A 41 14.56 -14.70 17.33
C ALA A 41 15.19 -14.35 15.98
N VAL A 42 16.52 -14.15 15.94
CA VAL A 42 17.29 -13.93 14.71
C VAL A 42 17.22 -15.15 13.80
N LEU A 43 17.47 -16.35 14.34
CA LEU A 43 17.38 -17.61 13.57
C LEU A 43 16.00 -17.78 12.92
N ARG A 44 14.92 -17.40 13.61
CA ARG A 44 13.56 -17.44 13.06
C ARG A 44 13.37 -16.47 11.89
N ILE A 45 13.99 -15.30 11.93
CA ILE A 45 13.92 -14.30 10.85
C ILE A 45 14.68 -14.80 9.62
N ILE A 46 15.93 -15.22 9.80
CA ILE A 46 16.79 -15.60 8.67
C ILE A 46 16.38 -16.93 8.03
N ARG A 47 15.84 -17.88 8.81
CA ARG A 47 15.42 -19.20 8.32
C ARG A 47 14.00 -19.22 7.76
N ARG A 48 13.28 -18.09 7.83
CA ARG A 48 11.90 -18.04 7.35
C ARG A 48 11.89 -18.34 5.84
N ARG A 49 11.02 -19.28 5.43
CA ARG A 49 10.84 -19.59 4.01
C ARG A 49 10.44 -18.34 3.24
N LYS A 50 11.02 -18.17 2.06
CA LYS A 50 10.61 -17.15 1.11
C LYS A 50 9.26 -17.56 0.55
N ASP A 51 8.24 -16.77 0.85
CA ASP A 51 6.94 -16.89 0.22
C ASP A 51 6.89 -15.93 -0.96
N GLU A 52 6.56 -16.45 -2.13
CA GLU A 52 6.62 -15.72 -3.38
C GLU A 52 5.35 -14.90 -3.64
N ARG A 53 4.26 -15.15 -2.90
CA ARG A 53 2.98 -14.45 -3.03
C ARG A 53 3.10 -12.98 -2.66
N LEU A 54 3.84 -12.69 -1.58
CA LEU A 54 4.17 -11.34 -1.16
C LEU A 54 5.59 -11.27 -0.63
N LEU A 55 6.51 -10.81 -1.48
CA LEU A 55 7.90 -10.62 -1.10
C LEU A 55 8.02 -9.51 -0.04
N ASN A 56 8.86 -9.72 0.97
CA ASN A 56 9.20 -8.68 1.93
C ASN A 56 10.19 -7.65 1.32
N PRO A 57 10.41 -6.49 1.98
CA PRO A 57 11.25 -5.42 1.43
C PRO A 57 12.69 -5.86 1.08
N PHE A 58 13.26 -6.78 1.86
CA PHE A 58 14.60 -7.30 1.60
C PHE A 58 14.66 -8.12 0.31
N ASN A 59 13.74 -9.09 0.17
CA ASN A 59 13.70 -9.97 -1.00
C ASN A 59 13.43 -9.19 -2.30
N LEU A 60 12.63 -8.13 -2.24
CA LEU A 60 12.39 -7.26 -3.40
C LEU A 60 13.64 -6.50 -3.86
N ARG A 61 14.47 -6.03 -2.92
CA ARG A 61 15.70 -5.31 -3.23
C ARG A 61 16.80 -6.21 -3.77
N GLN A 62 16.82 -7.49 -3.38
CA GLN A 62 17.81 -8.47 -3.84
C GLN A 62 17.62 -8.96 -5.29
N GLY A 63 16.75 -8.32 -6.08
CA GLY A 63 16.81 -8.45 -7.53
C GLY A 63 16.09 -9.65 -8.14
N ALA A 64 15.29 -10.40 -7.40
CA ALA A 64 14.28 -11.26 -8.00
C ALA A 64 13.02 -10.43 -8.32
N MET A 65 13.14 -9.44 -9.23
CA MET A 65 11.96 -8.81 -9.83
C MET A 65 11.29 -9.86 -10.72
N ARG A 66 10.57 -10.77 -10.07
CA ARG A 66 9.67 -11.70 -10.74
C ARG A 66 8.55 -10.90 -11.40
N SER A 67 7.91 -11.49 -12.38
CA SER A 67 6.84 -10.92 -13.23
C SER A 67 5.63 -10.32 -12.50
N HIS A 68 5.59 -10.33 -11.16
CA HIS A 68 4.44 -9.91 -10.34
C HIS A 68 4.77 -8.82 -9.29
N GLY A 69 5.99 -8.26 -9.28
CA GLY A 69 6.38 -7.26 -8.29
C GLY A 69 5.49 -6.01 -8.29
N GLY A 70 5.00 -5.59 -9.46
CA GLY A 70 4.07 -4.46 -9.56
C GLY A 70 2.72 -4.76 -8.91
N THR A 71 2.16 -5.92 -9.21
CA THR A 71 0.93 -6.43 -8.58
C THR A 71 1.05 -6.55 -7.05
N GLN A 72 2.17 -7.08 -6.53
CA GLN A 72 2.39 -7.19 -5.09
C GLN A 72 2.40 -5.83 -4.39
N LEU A 73 3.17 -4.87 -4.92
CA LEU A 73 3.26 -3.53 -4.31
C LEU A 73 1.96 -2.74 -4.44
N TYR A 74 1.20 -2.96 -5.51
CA TYR A 74 -0.16 -2.44 -5.60
C TYR A 74 -1.01 -2.89 -4.41
N TRP A 75 -1.03 -4.19 -4.09
CA TRP A 75 -1.81 -4.67 -2.96
C TRP A 75 -1.28 -4.19 -1.61
N VAL A 76 0.04 -4.12 -1.41
CA VAL A 76 0.61 -3.53 -0.18
C VAL A 76 0.13 -2.08 -0.01
N GLY A 77 0.11 -1.29 -1.09
CA GLY A 77 -0.43 0.07 -1.06
C GLY A 77 -1.92 0.10 -0.71
N TYR A 78 -2.72 -0.71 -1.40
CA TYR A 78 -4.17 -0.80 -1.16
C TYR A 78 -4.49 -1.17 0.28
N ILE A 79 -3.84 -2.22 0.80
CA ILE A 79 -4.00 -2.70 2.17
C ILE A 79 -3.49 -1.68 3.18
N ALA A 80 -2.41 -0.96 2.91
CA ALA A 80 -1.91 0.07 3.82
C ALA A 80 -2.91 1.24 4.00
N ALA A 81 -3.72 1.54 2.98
CA ALA A 81 -4.77 2.55 3.06
C ALA A 81 -6.07 1.98 3.66
N ALA A 82 -6.57 0.87 3.12
CA ALA A 82 -7.90 0.33 3.42
C ALA A 82 -7.92 -0.68 4.58
N GLY A 83 -6.76 -1.22 4.96
CA GLY A 83 -6.65 -2.44 5.75
C GLY A 83 -6.11 -2.25 7.15
N ARG A 84 -6.49 -3.17 8.03
CA ARG A 84 -6.01 -3.31 9.41
C ARG A 84 -5.72 -4.78 9.68
N LEU A 85 -4.61 -5.07 10.35
CA LEU A 85 -4.24 -6.42 10.71
C LEU A 85 -4.49 -6.69 12.19
N PHE A 86 -5.22 -7.77 12.46
CA PHE A 86 -5.45 -8.31 13.79
C PHE A 86 -4.66 -9.60 13.92
N LEU A 87 -3.46 -9.50 14.50
CA LEU A 87 -2.58 -10.65 14.72
C LEU A 87 -2.90 -11.40 16.03
N GLN A 88 -3.74 -10.82 16.87
CA GLN A 88 -4.19 -11.42 18.13
C GLN A 88 -5.53 -12.13 17.93
N GLY A 89 -5.70 -13.29 18.57
CA GLY A 89 -6.90 -14.13 18.45
C GLY A 89 -6.56 -15.56 18.00
N SER A 90 -7.59 -16.38 17.79
CA SER A 90 -7.42 -17.76 17.30
C SER A 90 -6.86 -17.82 15.89
N VAL A 91 -7.18 -16.83 15.04
CA VAL A 91 -6.74 -16.75 13.64
C VAL A 91 -6.36 -15.31 13.27
N PRO A 92 -5.10 -15.05 12.84
CA PRO A 92 -4.71 -13.76 12.30
C PRO A 92 -5.61 -13.33 11.14
N THR A 93 -6.11 -12.10 11.20
CA THR A 93 -7.14 -11.61 10.27
C THR A 93 -6.74 -10.27 9.67
N LEU A 94 -6.86 -10.15 8.35
CA LEU A 94 -6.84 -8.89 7.63
C LEU A 94 -8.27 -8.37 7.51
N VAL A 95 -8.52 -7.16 8.00
CA VAL A 95 -9.81 -6.48 7.85
C VAL A 95 -9.63 -5.34 6.86
N LEU A 96 -10.39 -5.36 5.77
CA LEU A 96 -10.40 -4.31 4.75
C LEU A 96 -11.70 -3.53 4.85
N THR A 97 -11.62 -2.21 4.85
CA THR A 97 -12.78 -1.35 4.67
C THR A 97 -13.01 -1.13 3.17
N VAL A 98 -14.17 -1.56 2.66
CA VAL A 98 -14.42 -1.73 1.22
C VAL A 98 -15.60 -0.87 0.77
N ASP A 99 -15.52 -0.29 -0.43
CA ASP A 99 -16.69 0.30 -1.08
C ASP A 99 -17.51 -0.83 -1.72
N ARG A 100 -18.84 -0.80 -1.62
CA ARG A 100 -19.71 -1.85 -2.18
C ARG A 100 -19.49 -2.10 -3.67
N ARG A 101 -19.02 -1.09 -4.42
CA ARG A 101 -18.70 -1.20 -5.86
C ARG A 101 -17.40 -1.97 -6.13
N ASP A 102 -16.57 -2.18 -5.10
CA ASP A 102 -15.23 -2.74 -5.21
C ASP A 102 -15.15 -4.15 -4.58
N ILE A 103 -16.29 -4.83 -4.34
CA ILE A 103 -16.35 -6.18 -3.74
C ILE A 103 -15.52 -7.19 -4.53
N GLU A 104 -15.69 -7.23 -5.86
CA GLU A 104 -14.94 -8.14 -6.75
C GLU A 104 -13.42 -7.88 -6.70
N HIS A 105 -13.01 -6.67 -6.32
CA HIS A 105 -11.61 -6.33 -6.16
C HIS A 105 -10.97 -7.03 -4.97
N VAL A 106 -11.74 -7.29 -3.90
CA VAL A 106 -11.28 -8.10 -2.77
C VAL A 106 -11.13 -9.56 -3.18
N THR A 107 -12.01 -10.09 -4.03
CA THR A 107 -11.84 -11.44 -4.61
C THR A 107 -10.54 -11.52 -5.40
N THR A 108 -10.25 -10.51 -6.23
CA THR A 108 -8.96 -10.45 -6.98
C THR A 108 -7.75 -10.38 -6.03
N LEU A 109 -7.85 -9.64 -4.92
CA LEU A 109 -6.80 -9.60 -3.90
C LEU A 109 -6.53 -10.99 -3.33
N ILE A 110 -7.60 -11.73 -3.02
CA ILE A 110 -7.51 -13.07 -2.47
C ILE A 110 -6.83 -14.01 -3.49
N ASP A 111 -7.21 -13.95 -4.76
CA ASP A 111 -6.61 -14.77 -5.82
C ASP A 111 -5.13 -14.43 -6.04
N ASP A 112 -4.76 -13.15 -5.93
CA ASP A 112 -3.38 -12.69 -6.14
C ASP A 112 -2.45 -13.03 -4.96
N LEU A 113 -2.96 -13.07 -3.72
CA LEU A 113 -2.12 -13.10 -2.51
C LEU A 113 -2.31 -14.32 -1.61
N CYS A 114 -3.43 -15.04 -1.70
CA CYS A 114 -3.71 -16.20 -0.87
C CYS A 114 -3.48 -17.50 -1.64
N THR A 115 -3.28 -18.60 -0.91
CA THR A 115 -3.24 -19.96 -1.49
C THR A 115 -4.11 -20.89 -0.66
N GLY A 116 -4.71 -21.88 -1.32
CA GLY A 116 -5.63 -22.81 -0.66
C GLY A 116 -7.03 -22.21 -0.49
N HIS A 117 -7.59 -22.30 0.71
CA HIS A 117 -8.97 -21.89 1.00
C HIS A 117 -9.02 -20.79 2.08
N PRO A 118 -8.61 -19.56 1.75
CA PRO A 118 -8.76 -18.43 2.66
C PRO A 118 -10.25 -18.21 2.96
N THR A 119 -10.59 -17.92 4.21
CA THR A 119 -11.96 -17.54 4.56
C THR A 119 -12.11 -16.03 4.38
N CYS A 120 -13.15 -15.60 3.67
CA CYS A 120 -13.53 -14.20 3.55
C CYS A 120 -14.98 -14.03 4.04
N GLU A 121 -15.16 -13.22 5.08
CA GLU A 121 -16.47 -12.87 5.62
C GLU A 121 -16.76 -11.39 5.41
N TRP A 122 -18.01 -11.05 5.12
CA TRP A 122 -18.46 -9.69 4.91
C TRP A 122 -19.30 -9.23 6.09
N CYS A 123 -19.00 -8.06 6.65
CA CYS A 123 -19.76 -7.48 7.74
C CYS A 123 -20.02 -5.99 7.51
N GLU A 124 -21.19 -5.50 7.90
CA GLU A 124 -21.51 -4.08 7.85
C GLU A 124 -21.20 -3.43 9.21
N SER A 125 -20.21 -2.53 9.24
CA SER A 125 -19.89 -1.71 10.40
C SER A 125 -20.69 -0.41 10.35
N SER A 126 -21.32 -0.03 11.47
CA SER A 126 -22.02 1.27 11.59
C SER A 126 -21.07 2.46 11.47
N ARG A 127 -19.79 2.27 11.80
CA ARG A 127 -18.75 3.30 11.74
C ARG A 127 -18.01 3.30 10.41
N ASP A 128 -17.61 2.12 9.96
CA ASP A 128 -16.68 1.96 8.85
C ASP A 128 -17.37 1.43 7.59
N GLY A 129 -18.67 1.16 7.59
CA GLY A 129 -19.42 0.56 6.48
C GLY A 129 -19.02 -0.88 6.19
N LEU A 130 -19.18 -1.33 4.94
CA LEU A 130 -18.81 -2.69 4.53
C LEU A 130 -17.33 -3.00 4.78
N GLN A 131 -17.09 -4.12 5.46
CA GLN A 131 -15.77 -4.66 5.76
C GLN A 131 -15.65 -6.11 5.27
N ALA A 132 -14.47 -6.45 4.77
CA ALA A 132 -14.07 -7.82 4.43
C ALA A 132 -13.06 -8.34 5.46
N TYR A 133 -13.36 -9.48 6.06
CA TYR A 133 -12.52 -10.18 7.03
C TYR A 133 -11.85 -11.36 6.33
N VAL A 134 -10.60 -11.17 5.92
CA VAL A 134 -9.80 -12.19 5.23
C VAL A 134 -8.91 -12.91 6.25
N ARG A 135 -9.13 -14.21 6.41
CA ARG A 135 -8.36 -15.07 7.33
C ARG A 135 -7.39 -15.94 6.54
N ASP A 136 -6.15 -15.47 6.46
CA ASP A 136 -4.99 -16.22 5.99
C ASP A 136 -3.80 -15.87 6.90
N ARG A 137 -3.31 -16.88 7.64
CA ARG A 137 -2.26 -16.71 8.64
C ARG A 137 -0.94 -16.30 8.01
N GLU A 138 -0.61 -16.86 6.84
CA GLU A 138 0.66 -16.60 6.18
C GLU A 138 0.65 -15.20 5.58
N LEU A 139 -0.44 -14.82 4.91
CA LEU A 139 -0.66 -13.46 4.39
C LEU A 139 -0.59 -12.42 5.51
N ALA A 140 -1.31 -12.61 6.61
CA ALA A 140 -1.29 -11.68 7.74
C ALA A 140 0.14 -11.50 8.29
N GLN A 141 0.91 -12.59 8.36
CA GLN A 141 2.28 -12.55 8.83
C GLN A 141 3.24 -11.92 7.79
N MET A 142 3.01 -12.06 6.49
CA MET A 142 3.76 -11.34 5.43
C MET A 142 3.47 -9.84 5.47
N LEU A 143 2.20 -9.45 5.57
CA LEU A 143 1.78 -8.05 5.68
C LEU A 143 2.29 -7.39 6.96
N ALA A 144 2.47 -8.16 8.04
CA ALA A 144 3.13 -7.68 9.25
C ALA A 144 4.62 -7.37 9.05
N GLU A 145 5.35 -8.13 8.22
CA GLU A 145 6.75 -7.81 7.86
C GLU A 145 6.84 -6.53 7.03
N TRP A 146 5.78 -6.20 6.31
CA TRP A 146 5.63 -4.93 5.60
C TRP A 146 5.26 -3.74 6.48
N GLY A 147 4.94 -3.96 7.76
CA GLY A 147 4.54 -2.87 8.66
C GLY A 147 3.10 -2.38 8.43
N THR A 148 2.25 -3.18 7.77
CA THR A 148 0.83 -2.85 7.56
C THR A 148 0.16 -2.47 8.88
N PRO A 149 -0.66 -1.41 8.96
CA PRO A 149 -1.27 -0.95 10.21
C PRO A 149 -2.02 -2.04 11.00
N GLY A 150 -2.02 -1.90 12.33
CA GLY A 150 -2.62 -2.86 13.25
C GLY A 150 -4.09 -2.56 13.51
N ALA A 151 -4.61 -2.99 14.66
CA ALA A 151 -5.92 -2.54 15.12
C ALA A 151 -5.93 -1.01 15.35
N ASP A 152 -4.85 -0.50 15.95
CA ASP A 152 -4.56 0.93 15.95
C ASP A 152 -3.82 1.31 14.65
N PRO A 153 -4.36 2.25 13.85
CA PRO A 153 -3.69 2.79 12.67
C PRO A 153 -2.28 3.37 12.92
N LEU A 154 -1.93 3.70 14.17
CA LEU A 154 -0.62 4.23 14.56
C LEU A 154 0.41 3.12 14.86
N GLU A 155 -0.02 1.87 15.03
CA GLU A 155 0.85 0.72 15.39
C GLU A 155 1.64 0.12 14.20
N GLY A 156 1.81 0.87 13.12
CA GLY A 156 2.61 0.43 11.98
C GLY A 156 2.43 1.32 10.76
N SER A 157 3.48 1.41 9.96
CA SER A 157 3.39 1.96 8.62
C SER A 157 4.34 1.26 7.67
N VAL A 158 3.97 1.25 6.39
CA VAL A 158 4.81 0.66 5.34
C VAL A 158 6.08 1.50 5.18
N PRO A 159 7.28 0.89 5.19
CA PRO A 159 8.54 1.62 5.08
C PRO A 159 8.79 2.06 3.63
N VAL A 160 8.23 3.21 3.23
CA VAL A 160 8.31 3.72 1.84
C VAL A 160 9.74 3.79 1.32
N ALA A 161 10.72 4.10 2.19
CA ALA A 161 12.14 4.18 1.83
C ALA A 161 12.75 2.83 1.39
N LEU A 162 12.14 1.70 1.77
CA LEU A 162 12.59 0.37 1.37
C LEU A 162 11.99 -0.08 0.02
N ILE A 163 10.94 0.57 -0.47
CA ILE A 163 10.30 0.25 -1.75
C ILE A 163 11.24 0.62 -2.90
N PRO A 164 11.54 -0.31 -3.84
CA PRO A 164 12.32 0.03 -5.03
C PRO A 164 11.65 1.14 -5.86
N PRO A 165 12.40 2.13 -6.38
CA PRO A 165 11.82 3.24 -7.14
C PRO A 165 10.98 2.80 -8.35
N SER A 166 11.34 1.69 -8.99
CA SER A 166 10.60 1.10 -10.12
C SER A 166 9.21 0.59 -9.72
N LEU A 167 8.99 0.22 -8.45
CA LEU A 167 7.71 -0.31 -7.95
C LEU A 167 6.88 0.71 -7.17
N LEU A 168 7.48 1.86 -6.83
CA LEU A 168 6.79 2.95 -6.13
C LEU A 168 5.49 3.40 -6.83
N PRO A 169 5.41 3.52 -8.18
CA PRO A 169 4.15 3.81 -8.87
C PRO A 169 2.99 2.89 -8.46
N HIS A 170 3.27 1.59 -8.35
CA HIS A 170 2.26 0.59 -8.04
C HIS A 170 1.77 0.71 -6.60
N PHE A 171 2.69 0.90 -5.66
CA PHE A 171 2.34 1.17 -4.27
C PHE A 171 1.48 2.43 -4.13
N VAL A 172 1.88 3.54 -4.78
CA VAL A 172 1.13 4.80 -4.73
C VAL A 172 -0.26 4.63 -5.32
N ARG A 173 -0.40 3.90 -6.44
CA ARG A 173 -1.71 3.60 -7.03
C ARG A 173 -2.60 2.83 -6.09
N GLY A 174 -2.11 1.73 -5.52
CA GLY A 174 -2.85 0.95 -4.53
C GLY A 174 -3.29 1.81 -3.36
N TYR A 175 -2.38 2.63 -2.83
CA TYR A 175 -2.66 3.49 -1.68
C TYR A 175 -3.72 4.55 -1.98
N LEU A 176 -3.69 5.17 -3.17
CA LEU A 176 -4.74 6.09 -3.63
C LEU A 176 -6.10 5.39 -3.73
N GLU A 177 -6.12 4.19 -4.31
CA GLU A 177 -7.35 3.45 -4.57
C GLU A 177 -7.95 2.80 -3.32
N GLY A 178 -7.13 2.45 -2.33
CA GLY A 178 -7.56 1.98 -1.01
C GLY A 178 -8.04 3.11 -0.08
N GLY A 179 -7.75 4.37 -0.40
CA GLY A 179 -8.14 5.55 0.37
C GLY A 179 -9.64 5.86 0.32
N ARG A 180 -10.48 4.99 0.88
CA ARG A 180 -11.93 5.14 0.83
C ARG A 180 -12.36 6.47 1.47
N GLY A 181 -13.05 7.29 0.68
CA GLY A 181 -13.55 8.61 1.12
C GLY A 181 -12.57 9.75 0.92
N MET A 182 -11.35 9.49 0.45
CA MET A 182 -10.37 10.52 0.12
C MET A 182 -10.36 10.80 -1.40
N PRO A 183 -10.31 12.07 -1.84
CA PRO A 183 -10.09 12.37 -3.24
C PRO A 183 -8.76 11.76 -3.73
N PRO A 184 -8.69 11.24 -4.97
CA PRO A 184 -9.66 11.48 -6.03
C PRO A 184 -10.73 10.39 -6.19
N PHE A 185 -10.62 9.27 -5.47
CA PHE A 185 -11.46 8.09 -5.65
C PHE A 185 -12.48 7.86 -4.53
N GLY A 186 -12.55 8.79 -3.57
CA GLY A 186 -13.54 8.80 -2.50
C GLY A 186 -14.98 8.91 -3.01
N ARG A 187 -15.93 9.10 -2.08
CA ARG A 187 -17.36 9.18 -2.41
C ARG A 187 -17.58 10.30 -3.45
N GLY A 188 -17.92 9.93 -4.69
CA GLY A 188 -18.08 10.88 -5.79
C GLY A 188 -17.78 10.29 -7.17
N HIS A 189 -17.59 11.20 -8.13
CA HIS A 189 -17.25 10.90 -9.52
C HIS A 189 -15.78 10.52 -9.68
N ILE A 190 -15.52 9.52 -10.52
CA ILE A 190 -14.17 9.05 -10.82
C ILE A 190 -13.61 9.92 -11.94
N PRO A 191 -12.40 10.48 -11.80
CA PRO A 191 -11.80 11.26 -12.87
C PRO A 191 -11.71 10.47 -14.18
N VAL A 192 -12.14 11.08 -15.28
CA VAL A 192 -12.10 10.47 -16.62
C VAL A 192 -10.71 10.50 -17.28
N SER A 193 -9.76 11.23 -16.71
CA SER A 193 -8.37 11.34 -17.18
C SER A 193 -7.45 11.84 -16.07
N HIS A 194 -6.13 11.65 -16.23
CA HIS A 194 -5.15 12.17 -15.27
C HIS A 194 -5.23 13.70 -15.12
N SER A 195 -5.48 14.40 -16.23
CA SER A 195 -5.59 15.86 -16.25
C SER A 195 -6.90 16.37 -15.66
N ALA A 196 -7.92 15.52 -15.45
CA ALA A 196 -9.13 15.88 -14.72
C ALA A 196 -8.92 15.88 -13.20
N VAL A 197 -7.83 15.29 -12.71
CA VAL A 197 -7.54 15.23 -11.27
C VAL A 197 -7.05 16.60 -10.79
N ARG A 198 -7.81 17.20 -9.86
CA ARG A 198 -7.50 18.51 -9.28
C ARG A 198 -7.03 18.45 -7.84
N HIS A 199 -7.34 17.35 -7.14
CA HIS A 199 -7.08 17.20 -5.73
C HIS A 199 -6.84 15.74 -5.39
N ILE A 200 -5.81 15.47 -4.59
CA ILE A 200 -5.52 14.19 -3.96
C ILE A 200 -5.40 14.43 -2.47
N ALA A 201 -5.94 13.53 -1.65
CA ALA A 201 -5.69 13.45 -0.24
C ALA A 201 -5.28 12.02 0.15
N LEU A 202 -4.29 11.90 1.02
CA LEU A 202 -3.73 10.65 1.50
C LEU A 202 -3.70 10.70 3.03
N GLU A 203 -4.30 9.72 3.72
CA GLU A 203 -4.42 9.72 5.18
C GLU A 203 -3.60 8.59 5.80
N GLY A 204 -2.76 8.92 6.78
CA GLY A 204 -1.94 7.95 7.51
C GLY A 204 -1.12 8.60 8.63
N PRO A 205 -0.21 7.84 9.28
CA PRO A 205 0.71 8.39 10.27
C PRO A 205 1.59 9.51 9.66
N ALA A 206 1.91 10.54 10.44
CA ALA A 206 2.65 11.70 9.94
C ALA A 206 4.04 11.36 9.38
N GLU A 207 4.77 10.45 10.04
CA GLU A 207 6.08 9.99 9.59
C GLU A 207 6.00 9.26 8.24
N PHE A 208 5.01 8.39 8.09
CA PHE A 208 4.72 7.70 6.83
C PHE A 208 4.44 8.69 5.70
N LEU A 209 3.57 9.67 5.94
CA LEU A 209 3.22 10.68 4.94
C LEU A 209 4.41 11.58 4.59
N THR A 210 5.28 11.88 5.55
CA THR A 210 6.53 12.62 5.30
C THR A 210 7.48 11.82 4.40
N GLY A 211 7.65 10.52 4.67
CA GLY A 211 8.42 9.62 3.82
C GLY A 211 7.82 9.50 2.42
N LEU A 212 6.49 9.37 2.31
CA LEU A 212 5.78 9.30 1.04
C LEU A 212 5.90 10.60 0.24
N GLN A 213 5.78 11.76 0.87
CA GLN A 213 5.99 13.06 0.23
C GLN A 213 7.41 13.20 -0.32
N SER A 214 8.43 12.78 0.45
CA SER A 214 9.82 12.80 -0.01
C SER A 214 10.01 11.91 -1.24
N ALA A 215 9.46 10.69 -1.20
CA ALA A 215 9.51 9.77 -2.33
C ALA A 215 8.78 10.29 -3.57
N LEU A 216 7.59 10.87 -3.42
CA LEU A 216 6.82 11.48 -4.52
C LEU A 216 7.55 12.69 -5.12
N SER A 217 8.09 13.57 -4.29
CA SER A 217 8.87 14.72 -4.78
C SER A 217 10.07 14.26 -5.61
N LYS A 218 10.79 13.23 -5.13
CA LYS A 218 11.98 12.68 -5.80
C LYS A 218 11.67 11.92 -7.08
N HIS A 219 10.62 11.09 -7.10
CA HIS A 219 10.39 10.12 -8.17
C HIS A 219 9.24 10.48 -9.11
N ALA A 220 8.24 11.22 -8.63
CA ALA A 220 7.14 11.75 -9.45
C ALA A 220 7.41 13.19 -9.91
N GLY A 221 8.43 13.87 -9.40
CA GLY A 221 8.79 15.24 -9.80
C GLY A 221 7.73 16.27 -9.41
N THR A 222 7.13 16.11 -8.22
CA THR A 222 6.08 16.98 -7.70
C THR A 222 6.65 17.98 -6.69
N SER A 223 6.04 19.15 -6.56
CA SER A 223 6.29 20.02 -5.41
C SER A 223 5.86 19.33 -4.11
N ALA A 224 6.37 19.81 -2.96
CA ALA A 224 5.90 19.35 -1.66
C ALA A 224 4.38 19.55 -1.52
N GLY A 225 3.72 18.54 -0.95
CA GLY A 225 2.31 18.62 -0.57
C GLY A 225 2.15 19.31 0.78
N GLU A 226 0.90 19.43 1.23
CA GLU A 226 0.57 19.98 2.54
C GLU A 226 0.16 18.85 3.48
N ILE A 227 0.88 18.70 4.60
CA ILE A 227 0.57 17.72 5.66
C ILE A 227 -0.14 18.46 6.80
N ARG A 228 -1.34 17.99 7.15
CA ARG A 228 -2.11 18.52 8.29
C ARG A 228 -2.49 17.40 9.26
N ALA A 229 -2.23 17.61 10.55
CA ALA A 229 -2.68 16.69 11.60
C ALA A 229 -4.21 16.70 11.75
N ARG A 230 -4.77 15.55 12.09
CA ARG A 230 -6.19 15.37 12.44
C ARG A 230 -6.33 15.06 13.92
N ARG A 231 -7.53 15.29 14.45
CA ARG A 231 -7.87 15.03 15.87
C ARG A 231 -7.79 13.57 16.28
N ASN A 232 -7.80 12.63 15.33
CA ASN A 232 -7.69 11.19 15.57
C ASN A 232 -6.24 10.68 15.62
N GLY A 233 -5.24 11.58 15.66
CA GLY A 233 -3.82 11.23 15.69
C GLY A 233 -3.20 10.93 14.32
N LEU A 234 -4.01 10.77 13.26
CA LEU A 234 -3.52 10.66 11.89
C LEU A 234 -3.23 12.04 11.29
N ALA A 235 -2.58 12.05 10.13
CA ALA A 235 -2.40 13.24 9.31
C ALA A 235 -2.97 13.01 7.90
N VAL A 236 -3.19 14.10 7.17
CA VAL A 236 -3.58 14.09 5.76
C VAL A 236 -2.55 14.85 4.95
N LEU A 237 -2.02 14.20 3.92
CA LEU A 237 -1.16 14.79 2.89
C LEU A 237 -2.02 15.14 1.69
N THR A 238 -2.02 16.41 1.30
CA THR A 238 -2.83 16.90 0.18
C THR A 238 -1.98 17.48 -0.95
N TYR A 239 -2.42 17.24 -2.19
CA TYR A 239 -1.86 17.83 -3.40
C TYR A 239 -2.99 18.42 -4.24
N ARG A 240 -2.74 19.60 -4.84
CA ARG A 240 -3.71 20.29 -5.68
C ARG A 240 -3.16 20.58 -7.09
N GLY A 241 -4.05 20.78 -8.04
CA GLY A 241 -3.74 21.22 -9.40
C GLY A 241 -2.79 20.28 -10.14
N ARG A 242 -1.73 20.85 -10.75
CA ARG A 242 -0.76 20.09 -11.56
C ARG A 242 -0.02 19.01 -10.77
N ALA A 243 0.25 19.23 -9.49
CA ALA A 243 0.91 18.23 -8.64
C ALA A 243 0.02 16.99 -8.46
N ALA A 244 -1.27 17.18 -8.22
CA ALA A 244 -2.24 16.09 -8.13
C ALA A 244 -2.31 15.26 -9.42
N ALA A 245 -2.45 15.92 -10.57
CA ALA A 245 -2.47 15.25 -11.88
C ALA A 245 -1.17 14.45 -12.14
N ARG A 246 -0.01 15.01 -11.78
CA ARG A 246 1.30 14.36 -11.95
C ARG A 246 1.46 13.11 -11.08
N ILE A 247 0.95 13.13 -9.85
CA ILE A 247 0.95 11.94 -8.98
C ILE A 247 0.09 10.83 -9.57
N VAL A 248 -1.09 11.14 -10.10
CA VAL A 248 -1.92 10.13 -10.79
C VAL A 248 -1.22 9.61 -12.04
N GLN A 249 -0.65 10.49 -12.87
CA GLN A 249 0.10 10.05 -14.04
C GLN A 249 1.27 9.12 -13.68
N PHE A 250 2.00 9.46 -12.62
CA PHE A 250 3.04 8.61 -12.06
C PHE A 250 2.49 7.25 -11.61
N ALA A 251 1.43 7.24 -10.80
CA ALA A 251 0.85 6.04 -10.22
C ALA A 251 0.26 5.08 -11.27
N TYR A 252 -0.32 5.60 -12.35
CA TYR A 252 -0.96 4.78 -13.40
C TYR A 252 -0.02 4.41 -14.55
N ARG A 253 1.25 4.80 -14.50
CA ARG A 253 2.25 4.35 -15.48
C ARG A 253 2.41 2.83 -15.38
N GLY A 254 2.15 2.12 -16.48
CA GLY A 254 2.29 0.65 -16.56
C GLY A 254 1.38 -0.09 -15.56
N ALA A 255 0.14 0.35 -15.39
CA ALA A 255 -0.76 -0.23 -14.40
C ALA A 255 -1.22 -1.66 -14.73
N GLU A 256 -0.61 -2.65 -14.08
CA GLU A 256 -1.04 -4.07 -14.12
C GLU A 256 -2.35 -4.32 -13.35
N ARG A 257 -2.44 -3.79 -12.14
CA ARG A 257 -3.62 -3.89 -11.25
C ARG A 257 -4.18 -2.52 -10.92
N SER A 258 -5.51 -2.39 -10.93
CA SER A 258 -6.25 -1.24 -10.45
C SER A 258 -7.68 -1.65 -10.11
N LEU A 259 -8.39 -0.78 -9.39
CA LEU A 259 -9.83 -0.87 -9.25
C LEU A 259 -10.52 -0.90 -10.63
N PRO A 260 -11.59 -1.70 -10.82
CA PRO A 260 -12.32 -1.74 -12.09
C PRO A 260 -12.79 -0.36 -12.54
N ARG A 261 -13.27 0.43 -11.59
CA ARG A 261 -13.84 1.75 -11.82
C ARG A 261 -12.82 2.82 -12.26
N THR A 262 -11.51 2.58 -12.06
CA THR A 262 -10.43 3.49 -12.48
C THR A 262 -9.89 3.16 -13.88
N ALA A 263 -10.58 2.30 -14.64
CA ALA A 263 -10.23 1.96 -16.01
C ALA A 263 -9.91 3.17 -16.93
N PRO A 264 -10.64 4.31 -16.88
CA PRO A 264 -10.31 5.49 -17.69
C PRO A 264 -8.91 6.07 -17.43
N LEU A 265 -8.31 5.80 -16.27
CA LEU A 265 -6.97 6.27 -15.91
C LEU A 265 -5.86 5.30 -16.34
N ARG A 266 -6.18 4.03 -16.61
CA ARG A 266 -5.22 3.06 -17.18
C ARG A 266 -5.06 3.25 -18.68
N HIS A 267 -6.19 3.48 -19.35
CA HIS A 267 -6.28 3.75 -20.77
C HIS A 267 -6.88 5.15 -20.91
N PRO A 268 -6.08 6.22 -20.75
CA PRO A 268 -6.60 7.56 -20.99
C PRO A 268 -7.13 7.57 -22.42
N VAL A 269 -8.45 7.73 -22.56
CA VAL A 269 -9.07 7.97 -23.86
C VAL A 269 -8.38 9.22 -24.38
N GLU A 270 -7.58 9.08 -25.44
CA GLU A 270 -7.06 10.24 -26.14
C GLU A 270 -8.29 11.07 -26.50
N SER A 271 -8.40 12.25 -25.90
CA SER A 271 -9.40 13.19 -26.36
C SER A 271 -9.02 13.47 -27.81
N SER A 272 -9.76 12.85 -28.73
CA SER A 272 -9.77 13.19 -30.13
C SER A 272 -9.98 14.70 -30.14
N ARG A 273 -8.89 15.45 -30.35
CA ARG A 273 -8.96 16.87 -30.61
C ARG A 273 -9.92 16.98 -31.76
N SER A 274 -11.13 17.47 -31.46
CA SER A 274 -12.00 17.96 -32.50
C SER A 274 -11.16 18.95 -33.30
N ARG A 275 -10.73 18.55 -34.49
CA ARG A 275 -10.39 19.48 -35.55
C ARG A 275 -11.72 20.15 -35.91
N ASN A 276 -12.16 21.09 -35.08
CA ASN A 276 -13.00 22.17 -35.53
C ASN A 276 -12.10 23.01 -36.45
N GLY A 277 -12.00 22.55 -37.70
CA GLY A 277 -11.66 23.42 -38.82
C GLY A 277 -12.81 24.39 -38.96
N ASN A 278 -12.71 25.52 -38.25
CA ASN A 278 -13.40 26.75 -38.62
C ASN A 278 -12.97 27.11 -40.04
N GLY A 279 -13.72 26.64 -41.03
CA GLY A 279 -13.74 27.20 -42.36
C GLY A 279 -14.85 28.24 -42.45
N SER A 280 -14.69 29.37 -41.75
CA SER A 280 -15.51 30.56 -41.99
C SER A 280 -14.99 31.31 -43.21
N GLY A 281 -15.69 31.15 -44.34
CA GLY A 281 -16.00 32.17 -45.34
C GLY A 281 -14.89 32.97 -46.03
N THR A 282 -14.90 32.96 -47.36
CA THR A 282 -15.05 34.19 -48.15
C THR A 282 -15.35 33.87 -49.62
N ARG A 283 -16.48 34.45 -50.08
CA ARG A 283 -16.91 34.76 -51.46
C ARG A 283 -17.22 33.61 -52.42
#